data_AF-A0A543IUG8-F1
#
_entry.id   AF-A0A543IUG8-F1
#
_cell.length_a   1.000
_cell.length_b   1.000
_cell.length_c   1.000
_cell.angle_alpha   90.00
_cell.angle_beta   90.00
_cell.angle_gamma   90.00
#
_symmetry.space_group_name_H-M   'P 1'
#
loop_
_entity.id
_entity.type
_entity.pdbx_description
1 polymer ?
#
loop_
_entity_poly.entity_id
_entity_poly.type
_entity_poly.pdbx_seq_one_letter_code
_entity_poly.pdbx_strand_id
1 'polypeptide(L)'
;MRMLSIPSAMETDLKEELNSLLRNGNLLHEWNGDRNAAIDVPPGANGDEVVRLAAEAERKELAYWEWADVKPFAFEYIDLRKPEPEGG
;
A
#
# COMPACT_ATOMS: atom_id res chain seq x y z
N MET A 1 -5.67 6.17 0.90
CA MET A 1 -4.80 5.02 0.67
C MET A 1 -4.58 4.80 -0.82
N ARG A 2 -3.34 4.56 -1.22
CA ARG A 2 -2.89 4.25 -2.59
C ARG A 2 -2.23 2.87 -2.56
N MET A 3 -2.38 2.04 -3.60
CA MET A 3 -1.80 0.68 -3.62
C MET A 3 -0.84 0.51 -4.80
N LEU A 4 0.37 0.00 -4.53
CA LEU A 4 1.37 -0.39 -5.53
C LEU A 4 1.64 -1.89 -5.44
N SER A 5 1.63 -2.60 -6.57
CA SER A 5 2.00 -4.02 -6.69
C SER A 5 3.18 -4.22 -7.63
N ILE A 6 4.26 -4.87 -7.19
CA ILE A 6 5.50 -5.10 -7.97
C ILE A 6 5.59 -6.57 -8.42
N PRO A 7 5.66 -6.91 -9.73
CA PRO A 7 5.90 -8.27 -10.20
C PRO A 7 7.34 -8.74 -9.92
N SER A 8 7.48 -10.05 -9.68
CA SER A 8 8.63 -10.79 -9.10
C SER A 8 10.03 -10.59 -9.72
N ALA A 9 10.21 -9.88 -10.84
CA ALA A 9 11.49 -9.83 -11.56
C ALA A 9 12.36 -8.58 -11.28
N MET A 10 11.87 -7.60 -10.49
CA MET A 10 12.56 -6.32 -10.23
C MET A 10 12.48 -5.87 -8.76
N GLU A 11 12.49 -6.85 -7.85
CA GLU A 11 12.02 -6.71 -6.46
C GLU A 11 12.84 -5.77 -5.55
N THR A 12 14.15 -5.55 -5.77
CA THR A 12 14.99 -4.84 -4.79
C THR A 12 15.06 -3.33 -5.03
N ASP A 13 15.43 -2.90 -6.23
CA ASP A 13 15.75 -1.49 -6.50
C ASP A 13 14.52 -0.58 -6.42
N LEU A 14 13.38 -1.02 -6.99
CA LEU A 14 12.15 -0.23 -6.99
C LEU A 14 11.56 -0.09 -5.58
N LYS A 15 11.68 -1.15 -4.76
CA LYS A 15 11.23 -1.16 -3.36
C LYS A 15 12.08 -0.23 -2.50
N GLU A 16 13.40 -0.25 -2.69
CA GLU A 16 14.33 0.64 -1.98
C GLU A 16 14.13 2.11 -2.38
N GLU A 17 13.96 2.38 -3.67
CA GLU A 17 13.66 3.72 -4.18
C GLU A 17 12.33 4.23 -3.62
N LEU A 18 11.27 3.41 -3.68
CA LEU A 18 9.98 3.76 -3.11
C LEU A 18 10.07 4.04 -1.61
N ASN A 19 10.74 3.18 -0.84
CA ASN A 19 10.94 3.37 0.60
C ASN A 19 11.70 4.67 0.91
N SER A 20 12.62 5.09 0.05
CA SER A 20 13.35 6.34 0.21
C SER A 20 12.43 7.55 -0.03
N LEU A 21 11.61 7.51 -1.07
CA LEU A 21 10.62 8.56 -1.35
C LEU A 21 9.56 8.65 -0.26
N LEU A 22 9.07 7.52 0.27
CA LEU A 22 8.07 7.49 1.33
C LEU A 22 8.59 8.16 2.62
N ARG A 23 9.85 7.91 2.98
CA ARG A 23 10.50 8.56 4.14
C ARG A 23 10.67 10.07 3.93
N ASN A 24 11.12 10.48 2.75
CA ASN A 24 11.36 11.89 2.45
C ASN A 24 10.06 12.70 2.32
N GLY A 25 9.00 12.07 1.82
CA GLY A 25 7.69 12.69 1.63
C GLY A 25 6.83 12.78 2.89
N ASN A 26 7.30 12.27 4.04
CA ASN A 26 6.52 12.11 5.27
C ASN A 26 5.21 11.32 5.03
N LEU A 27 5.32 10.23 4.27
CA LEU A 27 4.21 9.37 3.88
C LEU A 27 4.13 8.15 4.79
N LEU A 28 2.90 7.77 5.16
CA LEU A 28 2.66 6.54 5.91
C LEU A 28 2.52 5.39 4.92
N HIS A 29 3.03 4.22 5.27
CA HIS A 29 2.92 3.05 4.41
C HIS A 29 2.92 1.74 5.20
N GLU A 30 2.29 0.73 4.61
CA GLU A 30 2.28 -0.64 5.07
C GLU A 30 2.61 -1.57 3.90
N TRP A 31 3.53 -2.49 4.10
CA TRP A 31 3.85 -3.54 3.12
C TRP A 31 3.09 -4.82 3.46
N ASN A 32 2.40 -5.38 2.46
CA ASN A 32 1.88 -6.74 2.51
C ASN A 32 2.78 -7.67 1.70
N GLY A 33 3.68 -8.34 2.42
CA GLY A 33 4.77 -9.12 1.84
C GLY A 33 5.78 -8.23 1.12
N ASP A 34 6.41 -8.77 0.07
CA ASP A 34 7.47 -8.05 -0.64
C ASP A 34 6.99 -7.26 -1.85
N ARG A 35 5.72 -7.41 -2.23
CA ARG A 35 5.22 -6.95 -3.52
C ARG A 35 4.19 -5.84 -3.43
N ASN A 36 3.44 -5.75 -2.32
CA ASN A 36 2.31 -4.83 -2.24
C ASN A 36 2.56 -3.79 -1.17
N ALA A 37 2.46 -2.51 -1.51
CA ALA A 37 2.50 -1.41 -0.56
C ALA A 37 1.18 -0.66 -0.57
N ALA A 38 0.61 -0.42 0.60
CA ALA A 38 -0.46 0.53 0.81
C ALA A 38 0.16 1.83 1.37
N ILE A 39 -0.13 2.95 0.74
CA ILE A 39 0.50 4.25 1.03
C ILE A 39 -0.59 5.27 1.37
N ASP A 40 -0.46 5.93 2.50
CA ASP A 40 -1.29 7.06 2.89
C ASP A 40 -0.53 8.38 2.78
N VAL A 41 -1.25 9.40 2.31
CA VAL A 41 -0.73 10.75 2.11
C VAL A 41 -1.43 11.67 3.11
N PRO A 42 -0.83 11.95 4.27
CA PRO A 42 -1.38 12.88 5.25
C PRO A 42 -1.52 14.30 4.69
N PRO A 43 -2.38 15.15 5.28
CA PRO A 43 -2.41 16.57 4.96
C PRO A 43 -1.01 17.21 5.11
N GLY A 44 -0.56 17.93 4.09
CA GLY A 44 0.76 18.59 4.08
C GLY A 44 1.94 17.68 3.73
N ALA A 45 1.73 16.37 3.53
CA ALA A 45 2.75 15.47 3.00
C ALA A 45 2.88 15.62 1.48
N ASN A 46 4.08 15.36 0.94
CA ASN A 46 4.33 15.42 -0.50
C ASN A 46 4.31 14.01 -1.10
N GLY A 47 3.28 13.73 -1.90
CA GLY A 47 3.11 12.45 -2.59
C GLY A 47 3.47 12.44 -4.06
N ASP A 48 3.97 13.55 -4.62
CA ASP A 48 4.11 13.73 -6.07
C ASP A 48 5.21 12.86 -6.66
N GLU A 49 6.33 12.73 -5.97
CA GLU A 49 7.45 11.89 -6.44
C GLU A 49 7.07 10.40 -6.43
N VAL A 50 6.27 9.96 -5.45
CA VAL A 50 5.74 8.59 -5.41
C VAL A 50 4.78 8.33 -6.57
N VAL A 51 3.90 9.29 -6.89
CA VAL A 51 3.01 9.16 -8.07
C VAL A 51 3.81 9.12 -9.36
N ARG A 52 4.86 9.94 -9.48
CA ARG A 52 5.72 9.96 -10.66
C ARG A 52 6.45 8.63 -10.83
N LEU A 53 7.04 8.10 -9.75
CA LEU A 53 7.70 6.80 -9.76
C LEU A 53 6.72 5.67 -10.13
N ALA A 54 5.54 5.64 -9.50
CA ALA A 54 4.52 4.63 -9.77
C ALA A 54 4.05 4.66 -11.24
N ALA A 55 3.79 5.85 -11.79
CA ALA A 55 3.41 6.01 -13.19
C ALA A 55 4.54 5.61 -14.15
N GLU A 56 5.81 5.83 -13.78
CA GLU A 56 6.95 5.38 -14.58
C GLU A 56 7.12 3.86 -14.53
N ALA A 57 6.99 3.26 -13.35
CA ALA A 57 7.03 1.82 -13.18
C ALA A 57 5.89 1.14 -13.94
N GLU A 58 4.69 1.70 -13.91
CA GLU A 58 3.53 1.21 -14.68
C GLU A 58 3.76 1.29 -16.19
N ARG A 59 4.29 2.41 -16.71
CA ARG A 59 4.63 2.54 -18.15
C ARG A 59 5.68 1.52 -18.61
N LYS A 60 6.55 1.08 -17.71
CA LYS A 60 7.60 0.09 -17.99
C LYS A 60 7.14 -1.34 -17.70
N GLU A 61 5.87 -1.55 -17.34
CA GLU A 61 5.29 -2.84 -16.95
C GLU A 61 5.99 -3.49 -15.74
N LEU A 62 6.51 -2.66 -14.83
CA LEU A 62 7.28 -3.07 -13.65
C LEU A 62 6.50 -3.03 -12.35
N ALA A 63 5.35 -2.36 -12.36
CA ALA A 63 4.43 -2.30 -11.24
C ALA A 63 3.02 -1.99 -11.74
N TYR A 64 2.03 -2.37 -10.94
CA TYR A 64 0.66 -1.91 -11.09
C TYR A 64 0.37 -0.90 -10.00
N TRP A 65 -0.26 0.22 -10.37
CA TRP A 65 -0.62 1.30 -9.46
C TRP A 65 -2.11 1.58 -9.56
N GLU A 66 -2.81 1.53 -8.44
CA GLU A 66 -4.23 1.85 -8.41
C GLU A 66 -4.62 2.78 -7.25
N TRP A 67 -5.63 3.60 -7.53
CA TRP A 67 -6.32 4.36 -6.50
C TRP A 67 -7.32 3.43 -5.80
N ALA A 68 -7.01 3.05 -4.57
CA ALA A 68 -8.00 2.40 -3.72
C ALA A 68 -8.96 3.46 -3.16
N ASP A 69 -10.26 3.24 -3.29
CA ASP A 69 -11.25 4.05 -2.59
C ASP A 69 -10.93 4.06 -1.10
N VAL A 70 -10.89 5.26 -0.51
CA VAL A 70 -10.60 5.46 0.91
C VAL A 70 -11.76 4.86 1.72
N LYS A 71 -11.66 3.58 2.09
CA LYS A 71 -12.48 3.04 3.16
C LYS A 71 -11.84 3.43 4.49
N PRO A 72 -12.59 4.03 5.43
CA PRO A 72 -12.15 4.12 6.81
C PRO A 72 -11.74 2.70 7.26
N PHE A 73 -10.63 2.59 7.98
CA PHE A 73 -10.23 1.32 8.59
C PHE A 73 -11.39 0.88 9.50
N ALA A 74 -12.17 -0.10 9.06
CA ALA A 74 -13.18 -0.70 9.90
C ALA A 74 -12.43 -1.61 10.88
N PHE A 75 -12.31 -1.17 12.13
CA PHE A 75 -12.06 -2.09 13.23
C PHE A 75 -13.30 -2.98 13.34
N GLU A 76 -13.41 -4.02 12.51
CA GLU A 76 -14.20 -5.17 12.91
C GLU A 76 -13.46 -5.80 14.09
N TYR A 77 -13.88 -5.42 15.29
CA TYR A 77 -13.62 -6.22 16.47
C TYR A 77 -14.19 -7.62 16.18
N ILE A 78 -13.31 -8.55 15.81
CA ILE A 78 -13.62 -9.97 15.96
C ILE A 78 -13.78 -10.18 17.46
N ASP A 79 -15.02 -10.13 17.94
CA ASP A 79 -15.32 -10.58 19.30
C ASP A 79 -15.16 -12.10 19.32
N LEU A 80 -13.96 -12.56 19.68
CA LEU A 80 -13.61 -13.96 19.89
C LEU A 80 -14.40 -14.62 21.04
N ARG A 81 -15.44 -13.96 21.58
CA ARG A 81 -16.31 -14.47 22.65
C ARG A 81 -17.71 -14.85 22.19
N LYS A 82 -18.00 -14.92 20.88
CA LYS A 82 -19.24 -15.59 20.47
C LYS A 82 -19.09 -17.10 20.66
N PRO A 83 -19.88 -17.75 21.55
CA PRO A 83 -19.94 -19.20 21.57
C PRO A 83 -20.57 -19.69 20.26
N GLU A 84 -20.12 -20.85 19.80
CA GLU A 84 -20.70 -21.51 18.62
C GLU A 84 -22.22 -21.66 18.79
N PRO A 85 -23.01 -21.50 17.72
CA PRO A 85 -24.43 -21.80 17.78
C PRO A 85 -24.58 -23.30 18.04
N GLU A 86 -25.16 -23.67 19.17
CA GLU A 86 -25.57 -25.04 19.42
C GLU A 86 -26.55 -25.46 18.32
N GLY A 87 -26.19 -26.51 17.59
CA GLY A 87 -27.00 -27.09 16.53
C GLY A 87 -28.35 -27.56 17.07
N GLY A 88 -29.41 -27.18 16.36
CA GLY A 88 -30.74 -27.78 16.48
C GLY A 88 -30.87 -29.05 15.67
#